data_AF-A0A240EGX9-F1
#
_entry.id   AF-A0A240EGX9-F1
#
_cell.length_a   1.000
_cell.length_b   1.000
_cell.length_c   1.000
_cell.angle_alpha   90.00
_cell.angle_beta   90.00
_cell.angle_gamma   90.00
#
_symmetry.space_group_name_H-M   'P 1'
#
loop_
_entity.id
_entity.type
_entity.pdbx_description
1 polymer ?
#
loop_
_entity_poly.entity_id
_entity_poly.type
_entity_poly.pdbx_seq_one_letter_code
_entity_poly.pdbx_strand_id
1 'polypeptide(L)'
;MKIILSIIWLFVLAAGCANQEHQNYIVEEMAKNRANIIKSHTPKPVRWGTITDAYNDDDTVVVIIDSSESDYINILNGREEIIERICSNQDVVNIISRGVSYRFIVNHSNKRSIFSLKKC
;
A
#
# COMPACT_ATOMS: atom_id res chain seq x y z
N MET A 1 -29.18 -20.95 -36.93
CA MET A 1 -28.70 -19.76 -36.18
C MET A 1 -27.91 -20.18 -34.94
N LYS A 2 -26.65 -20.60 -35.08
CA LYS A 2 -25.76 -20.97 -33.95
C LYS A 2 -24.45 -20.17 -33.88
N ILE A 3 -24.15 -19.37 -34.91
CA ILE A 3 -22.85 -18.69 -35.07
C ILE A 3 -22.85 -17.30 -34.40
N ILE A 4 -24.01 -16.65 -34.28
CA ILE A 4 -24.12 -15.28 -33.78
C ILE A 4 -23.90 -15.22 -32.24
N LEU A 5 -24.23 -16.27 -31.49
CA LEU A 5 -24.01 -16.30 -30.04
C LEU A 5 -22.53 -16.47 -29.64
N SER A 6 -21.68 -17.09 -30.46
CA SER A 6 -20.26 -17.29 -30.13
C SER A 6 -19.41 -16.03 -30.28
N ILE A 7 -19.82 -15.07 -31.13
CA ILE A 7 -19.06 -13.84 -31.37
C ILE A 7 -19.25 -12.85 -30.20
N ILE A 8 -20.44 -12.81 -29.59
CA ILE A 8 -20.76 -11.92 -28.46
C ILE A 8 -19.94 -12.28 -27.21
N TRP A 9 -19.60 -13.55 -27.00
CA TRP A 9 -18.75 -13.98 -25.87
C TRP A 9 -17.27 -13.59 -26.02
N LEU A 10 -16.75 -13.45 -27.25
CA LEU A 10 -15.35 -13.03 -27.46
C LEU A 10 -15.13 -11.54 -27.15
N PHE A 11 -16.12 -10.68 -27.42
CA PHE A 11 -15.98 -9.23 -27.17
C PHE A 11 -16.05 -8.85 -25.69
N VAL A 12 -16.76 -9.63 -24.86
CA VAL A 12 -16.83 -9.39 -23.41
C VAL A 12 -15.49 -9.72 -22.72
N LEU A 13 -14.78 -10.75 -23.19
CA LEU A 13 -13.47 -11.15 -22.62
C LEU A 13 -12.37 -10.13 -22.93
N ALA A 14 -12.33 -9.56 -24.14
CA ALA A 14 -11.31 -8.59 -24.52
C ALA A 14 -11.48 -7.23 -23.81
N ALA A 15 -12.73 -6.77 -23.61
CA ALA A 15 -13.02 -5.52 -22.91
C ALA A 15 -12.72 -5.60 -21.41
N GLY A 16 -12.92 -6.76 -20.79
CA GLY A 16 -12.61 -6.99 -19.38
C GLY A 16 -11.10 -6.88 -19.08
N CYS A 17 -10.25 -7.42 -19.95
CA CYS A 17 -8.79 -7.37 -19.79
C CYS A 17 -8.23 -5.95 -19.96
N ALA A 18 -8.67 -5.20 -20.99
CA ALA A 18 -8.22 -3.83 -21.21
C ALA A 18 -8.63 -2.90 -20.07
N ASN A 19 -9.83 -3.09 -19.51
CA ASN A 19 -10.27 -2.34 -18.33
C ASN A 19 -9.44 -2.69 -17.09
N GLN A 20 -9.13 -3.98 -16.88
CA GLN A 20 -8.32 -4.40 -15.73
C GLN A 20 -6.89 -3.84 -15.78
N GLU A 21 -6.24 -3.87 -16.95
CA GLU A 21 -4.90 -3.29 -17.12
C GLU A 21 -4.90 -1.78 -16.84
N HIS A 22 -5.91 -1.06 -17.34
CA HIS A 22 -6.05 0.37 -17.08
C HIS A 22 -6.29 0.66 -15.59
N GLN A 23 -7.13 -0.13 -14.91
CA GLN A 23 -7.33 0.02 -13.47
C GLN A 23 -6.06 -0.25 -12.68
N ASN A 24 -5.32 -1.31 -13.01
CA ASN A 24 -4.04 -1.62 -12.35
C ASN A 24 -3.05 -0.45 -12.48
N TYR A 25 -2.91 0.10 -13.70
CA TYR A 25 -2.05 1.26 -13.94
C TYR A 25 -2.45 2.48 -13.10
N ILE A 26 -3.74 2.76 -12.94
CA ILE A 26 -4.22 3.85 -12.09
C ILE A 26 -3.82 3.62 -10.63
N VAL A 27 -4.00 2.41 -10.12
CA VAL A 27 -3.65 2.07 -8.73
C VAL A 27 -2.14 2.17 -8.50
N GLU A 28 -1.32 1.71 -9.45
CA GLU A 28 0.14 1.82 -9.41
C GLU A 28 0.60 3.30 -9.39
N GLU A 29 0.07 4.15 -10.27
CA GLU A 29 0.40 5.58 -10.27
C GLU A 29 -0.08 6.29 -9.00
N MET A 30 -1.20 5.87 -8.42
CA MET A 30 -1.64 6.34 -7.10
C MET A 30 -0.66 5.96 -5.99
N ALA A 31 -0.20 4.69 -5.96
CA ALA A 31 0.77 4.21 -5.00
C ALA A 31 2.11 4.97 -5.14
N LYS A 32 2.59 5.14 -6.37
CA LYS A 32 3.78 5.94 -6.70
C LYS A 32 3.68 7.38 -6.25
N ASN A 33 2.58 8.08 -6.58
CA ASN A 33 2.37 9.46 -6.14
C ASN A 33 2.36 9.55 -4.61
N ARG A 34 1.66 8.63 -3.93
CA ARG A 34 1.61 8.61 -2.47
C ARG A 34 2.98 8.35 -1.85
N ALA A 35 3.75 7.42 -2.39
CA ALA A 35 5.11 7.15 -1.94
C ALA A 35 6.01 8.37 -2.10
N ASN A 36 5.94 9.06 -3.25
CA ASN A 36 6.70 10.29 -3.50
C ASN A 36 6.33 11.41 -2.51
N ILE A 37 5.03 11.58 -2.20
CA ILE A 37 4.58 12.53 -1.19
C ILE A 37 5.13 12.17 0.18
N ILE A 38 5.17 10.89 0.58
CA ILE A 38 5.77 10.50 1.86
C ILE A 38 7.27 10.79 1.84
N LYS A 39 7.98 10.36 0.78
CA LYS A 39 9.42 10.52 0.59
C LYS A 39 9.85 11.98 0.63
N SER A 40 9.07 12.90 0.05
CA SER A 40 9.37 14.34 0.05
C SER A 40 9.38 14.98 1.44
N HIS A 41 8.86 14.27 2.45
CA HIS A 41 8.85 14.71 3.85
C HIS A 41 9.80 13.88 4.73
N THR A 42 10.61 12.98 4.15
CA THR A 42 11.60 12.21 4.90
C THR A 42 12.89 13.00 5.15
N PRO A 43 13.57 12.81 6.30
CA PRO A 43 13.16 11.98 7.43
C PRO A 43 11.98 12.60 8.20
N LYS A 44 10.99 11.78 8.56
CA LYS A 44 9.78 12.22 9.28
C LYS A 44 9.60 11.47 10.60
N PRO A 45 9.71 12.14 11.76
CA PRO A 45 9.37 11.53 13.03
C PRO A 45 7.89 11.11 13.08
N VAL A 46 7.64 9.91 13.57
CA VAL A 46 6.32 9.36 13.89
C VAL A 46 6.36 8.77 15.30
N ARG A 47 5.19 8.43 15.86
CA ARG A 47 5.07 7.92 17.24
C ARG A 47 5.96 6.70 17.54
N TRP A 48 6.34 5.94 16.52
CA TRP A 48 6.98 4.64 16.64
C TRP A 48 8.31 4.55 15.88
N GLY A 49 8.93 5.69 15.58
CA GLY A 49 10.24 5.76 14.93
C GLY A 49 10.34 6.96 13.99
N THR A 50 11.23 6.86 13.02
CA THR A 50 11.41 7.87 11.97
C THR A 50 11.20 7.21 10.62
N ILE A 51 10.28 7.73 9.82
CA ILE A 51 10.18 7.33 8.41
C ILE A 51 11.43 7.86 7.70
N THR A 52 12.26 6.97 7.20
CA THR A 52 13.54 7.30 6.56
C THR A 52 13.47 7.24 5.04
N ASP A 53 12.55 6.46 4.48
CA ASP A 53 12.30 6.43 3.05
C ASP A 53 10.87 5.96 2.73
N ALA A 54 10.43 6.23 1.50
CA ALA A 54 9.24 5.64 0.92
C ALA A 54 9.41 5.45 -0.59
N TYR A 55 8.84 4.38 -1.12
CA TYR A 55 8.80 4.07 -2.54
C TYR A 55 7.56 3.22 -2.85
N ASN A 56 7.24 2.99 -4.12
CA ASN A 56 6.17 2.08 -4.50
C ASN A 56 6.73 0.78 -5.10
N ASP A 57 6.00 -0.30 -4.89
CA ASP A 57 6.19 -1.63 -5.43
C ASP A 57 4.83 -2.04 -6.00
N ASP A 58 4.64 -1.83 -7.32
CA ASP A 58 3.34 -1.88 -8.00
C ASP A 58 2.26 -1.03 -7.29
N ASP A 59 1.18 -1.67 -6.85
CA ASP A 59 0.04 -1.09 -6.11
C ASP A 59 0.34 -0.79 -4.64
N THR A 60 1.55 -1.08 -4.17
CA THR A 60 1.92 -1.05 -2.76
C THR A 60 2.84 0.12 -2.45
N VAL A 61 2.43 0.97 -1.51
CA VAL A 61 3.28 2.00 -0.89
C VAL A 61 4.16 1.33 0.16
N VAL A 62 5.47 1.31 -0.07
CA VAL A 62 6.45 0.83 0.90
C VAL A 62 6.99 2.00 1.72
N VAL A 63 6.94 1.87 3.04
CA VAL A 63 7.41 2.88 4.00
C VAL A 63 8.49 2.26 4.88
N ILE A 64 9.69 2.83 4.88
CA ILE A 64 10.82 2.37 5.68
C ILE A 64 10.92 3.22 6.94
N ILE A 65 11.03 2.55 8.10
CA ILE A 65 10.97 3.19 9.40
C ILE A 65 12.09 2.64 10.28
N ASP A 66 12.92 3.55 10.77
CA ASP A 66 13.96 3.22 11.72
C ASP A 66 13.46 3.54 13.13
N SER A 67 13.53 2.55 14.02
CA SER A 67 12.96 2.60 15.36
C SER A 67 14.04 2.39 16.43
N SER A 68 13.83 3.01 17.60
CA SER A 68 14.53 2.64 18.83
C SER A 68 14.18 1.19 19.24
N GLU A 69 14.94 0.59 20.17
CA GLU A 69 14.63 -0.78 20.62
C GLU A 69 13.23 -0.86 21.24
N SER A 70 12.88 0.11 22.09
CA SER A 70 11.56 0.20 22.72
C SER A 70 10.45 0.35 21.69
N ASP A 71 10.62 1.21 20.68
CA ASP A 71 9.60 1.41 19.65
C ASP A 71 9.45 0.18 18.77
N TYR A 72 10.56 -0.48 18.43
CA TYR A 72 10.54 -1.72 17.67
C TYR A 72 9.76 -2.81 18.40
N ILE A 73 10.01 -3.01 19.70
CA ILE A 73 9.27 -3.97 20.53
C ILE A 73 7.79 -3.58 20.62
N ASN A 74 7.49 -2.28 20.80
CA ASN A 74 6.11 -1.79 20.84
C ASN A 74 5.36 -2.08 19.53
N ILE A 75 6.02 -1.93 18.37
CA ILE A 75 5.42 -2.27 17.08
C ILE A 75 5.14 -3.77 16.94
N LEU A 76 6.06 -4.62 17.44
CA LEU A 76 5.87 -6.06 17.41
C LEU A 76 4.67 -6.49 18.27
N ASN A 77 4.51 -5.90 19.45
CA ASN A 77 3.47 -6.27 20.41
C ASN A 77 2.13 -5.57 20.16
N GLY A 78 2.14 -4.36 19.59
CA GLY A 78 0.97 -3.49 19.42
C GLY A 78 0.54 -3.30 17.96
N ARG A 79 0.82 -4.27 17.09
CA ARG A 79 0.59 -4.14 15.64
C ARG A 79 -0.87 -3.85 15.29
N GLU A 80 -1.83 -4.50 15.94
CA GLU A 80 -3.26 -4.25 15.70
C GLU A 80 -3.64 -2.81 16.05
N GLU A 81 -3.26 -2.32 17.24
CA GLU A 81 -3.52 -0.94 17.66
C GLU A 81 -2.87 0.10 16.72
N ILE A 82 -1.67 -0.19 16.20
CA ILE A 82 -1.01 0.67 15.22
C ILE A 82 -1.79 0.69 13.91
N ILE A 83 -2.23 -0.47 13.43
CA ILE A 83 -3.06 -0.58 12.22
C ILE A 83 -4.37 0.20 12.41
N GLU A 84 -5.05 0.05 13.54
CA GLU A 84 -6.28 0.80 13.84
C GLU A 84 -6.05 2.31 13.80
N ARG A 85 -4.94 2.80 14.38
CA ARG A 85 -4.58 4.22 14.31
C ARG A 85 -4.28 4.69 12.89
N ILE A 86 -3.58 3.88 12.10
CA ILE A 86 -3.32 4.20 10.69
C ILE A 86 -4.65 4.25 9.92
N CYS A 87 -5.55 3.30 10.18
CA CYS A 87 -6.89 3.20 9.60
C CYS A 87 -7.86 4.28 10.10
N SER A 88 -7.58 4.97 11.19
CA SER A 88 -8.35 6.15 11.58
C SER A 88 -8.04 7.39 10.74
N ASN A 89 -6.97 7.37 9.93
CA ASN A 89 -6.64 8.46 9.03
C ASN A 89 -7.44 8.32 7.73
N GLN A 90 -8.36 9.25 7.49
CA GLN A 90 -9.26 9.20 6.33
C GLN A 90 -8.51 9.22 4.99
N ASP A 91 -7.35 9.88 4.89
CA ASP A 91 -6.55 9.88 3.66
C ASP A 91 -6.00 8.48 3.37
N VAL A 92 -5.60 7.74 4.41
CA VAL A 92 -5.14 6.36 4.27
C VAL A 92 -6.31 5.46 3.86
N VAL A 93 -7.46 5.58 4.51
CA VAL A 93 -8.68 4.82 4.16
C VAL A 93 -9.10 5.07 2.72
N ASN A 94 -9.09 6.32 2.28
CA ASN A 94 -9.47 6.71 0.91
C ASN A 94 -8.52 6.13 -0.14
N ILE A 95 -7.22 6.01 0.17
CA ILE A 95 -6.23 5.43 -0.73
C ILE A 95 -6.39 3.90 -0.78
N ILE A 96 -6.55 3.25 0.37
CA ILE A 96 -6.69 1.79 0.47
C ILE A 96 -7.98 1.29 -0.18
N SER A 97 -9.09 2.00 0.01
CA SER A 97 -10.38 1.67 -0.63
C SER A 97 -10.34 1.76 -2.17
N ARG A 98 -9.31 2.38 -2.74
CA ARG A 98 -9.06 2.42 -4.19
C ARG A 98 -8.11 1.31 -4.68
N GLY A 99 -7.76 0.36 -3.81
CA GLY A 99 -6.95 -0.80 -4.15
C GLY A 99 -5.46 -0.68 -3.82
N VAL A 100 -5.00 0.48 -3.34
CA VAL A 100 -3.59 0.67 -2.94
C VAL A 100 -3.32 -0.06 -1.62
N SER A 101 -2.21 -0.79 -1.55
CA SER A 101 -1.75 -1.43 -0.31
C SER A 101 -0.65 -0.60 0.36
N TYR A 102 -0.42 -0.80 1.66
CA TYR A 102 0.78 -0.32 2.35
C TYR A 102 1.63 -1.49 2.85
N ARG A 103 2.94 -1.32 2.84
CA ARG A 103 3.91 -2.22 3.45
C ARG A 103 4.88 -1.39 4.29
N PHE A 104 4.93 -1.68 5.58
CA PHE A 104 5.82 -1.01 6.52
C PHE A 104 7.00 -1.93 6.80
N ILE A 105 8.21 -1.44 6.52
CA ILE A 105 9.47 -2.10 6.86
C ILE A 105 10.05 -1.35 8.06
N VAL A 106 10.08 -2.01 9.20
CA VAL A 106 10.58 -1.44 10.45
C VAL A 106 11.92 -2.05 10.77
N ASN A 107 12.95 -1.22 10.86
CA ASN A 107 14.31 -1.63 11.21
C ASN A 107 14.66 -1.21 12.63
N HIS A 108 15.44 -2.04 13.29
CA HIS A 108 16.15 -1.68 14.52
C HIS A 108 17.50 -2.39 14.54
N SER A 109 18.59 -1.63 14.43
CA SER A 109 19.94 -2.19 14.26
C SER A 109 19.98 -3.22 13.12
N ASN A 110 20.24 -4.51 13.41
CA ASN A 110 20.26 -5.60 12.44
C ASN A 110 18.92 -6.36 12.33
N LYS A 111 17.89 -5.96 13.09
CA LYS A 111 16.57 -6.58 13.10
C LYS A 111 15.65 -5.88 12.11
N ARG A 112 14.76 -6.65 11.48
CA ARG A 112 13.74 -6.15 10.54
C ARG A 112 12.40 -6.82 10.80
N SER A 113 11.33 -6.02 10.85
CA SER A 113 9.95 -6.49 10.89
C SER A 113 9.17 -5.89 9.73
N ILE A 114 8.28 -6.68 9.13
CA ILE A 114 7.45 -6.25 8.01
C ILE A 114 5.99 -6.50 8.37
N PHE A 115 5.13 -5.52 8.12
CA PHE A 115 3.69 -5.70 8.15
C PHE A 115 3.02 -4.93 7.02
N SER A 116 1.85 -5.39 6.62
CA SER A 116 1.12 -4.81 5.48
C SER A 116 -0.29 -4.46 5.87
N LEU A 117 -0.81 -3.44 5.19
CA LEU A 117 -2.17 -2.98 5.32
C LEU A 117 -2.81 -2.98 3.94
N LYS A 118 -3.74 -3.92 3.73
CA LYS A 118 -4.50 -4.08 2.47
C LYS A 118 -5.96 -3.65 2.60
N LYS A 119 -6.43 -3.47 3.84
CA LYS A 119 -7.77 -3.03 4.17
C LYS A 119 -7.77 -2.31 5.52
N CYS A 120 -8.62 -1.29 5.57
CA CYS A 120 -9.25 -0.74 6.75
C CYS A 120 -10.75 -1.06 6.56
#